data_AF-A0A2V5P865-F1
#
_entry.id   AF-A0A2V5P865-F1
#
_cell.length_a   1.000
_cell.length_b   1.000
_cell.length_c   1.000
_cell.angle_alpha   90.00
_cell.angle_beta   90.00
_cell.angle_gamma   90.00
#
_symmetry.space_group_name_H-M   'P 1'
#
loop_
_entity.id
_entity.type
_entity.pdbx_description
1 polymer ?
#
loop_
_entity_poly.entity_id
_entity_poly.type
_entity_poly.pdbx_seq_one_letter_code
_entity_poly.pdbx_strand_id
1 'polypeptide(L)'
;MKTLTTRSIGILPIILSASAMLGLWQPLFAATAPARQTKPRIEVCFVLDTTGSMGGLIEGAKQKIWSIANEMISAQPTPELKLGLIGYRDRGDEYVVKSFSLTDDID
;
A
#
# COMPACT_ATOMS: atom_id res chain seq x y z
N MET A 1 40.63 75.33 52.68
CA MET A 1 41.20 74.01 52.97
C MET A 1 40.10 73.05 53.36
N LYS A 2 39.75 72.12 52.46
CA LYS A 2 39.36 70.72 52.71
C LYS A 2 38.95 70.14 51.34
N THR A 3 39.93 69.49 50.74
CA THR A 3 39.85 68.49 49.67
C THR A 3 38.99 67.30 50.11
N LEU A 4 38.68 66.42 49.14
CA LEU A 4 38.06 65.06 49.22
C LEU A 4 36.62 65.05 48.67
N THR A 5 36.17 64.16 47.78
CA THR A 5 36.77 62.98 47.15
C THR A 5 35.83 62.53 46.02
N THR A 6 36.40 62.27 44.84
CA THR A 6 35.79 61.57 43.70
C THR A 6 35.20 60.22 44.12
N ARG A 7 33.91 59.98 43.84
CA ARG A 7 33.35 58.62 43.77
C ARG A 7 32.94 58.33 42.33
N SER A 8 33.61 57.34 41.74
CA SER A 8 33.34 56.84 40.40
C SER A 8 31.94 56.24 40.32
N ILE A 9 31.16 56.73 39.36
CA ILE A 9 29.87 56.14 38.99
C ILE A 9 30.19 55.03 37.98
N GLY A 10 30.05 53.78 38.41
CA GLY A 10 30.16 52.62 37.54
C GLY A 10 29.00 52.62 36.54
N ILE A 11 29.33 52.71 35.25
CA ILE A 11 28.38 52.48 34.15
C ILE A 11 28.40 50.97 33.88
N LEU A 12 27.39 50.27 34.38
CA LEU A 12 27.05 48.94 33.91
C LEU A 12 26.11 49.12 32.71
N PRO A 13 26.49 48.80 31.46
CA PRO A 13 25.53 48.83 30.38
C PRO A 13 24.56 47.66 30.55
N ILE A 14 23.32 48.01 30.85
CA ILE A 14 22.14 47.18 30.76
C ILE A 14 22.08 46.67 29.30
N ILE A 15 22.41 45.39 29.10
CA ILE A 15 22.14 44.69 27.83
C ILE A 15 20.63 44.43 27.81
N LEU A 16 19.88 45.45 27.41
CA LEU A 16 18.44 45.36 27.19
C LEU A 16 18.19 44.93 25.75
N SER A 17 17.40 43.86 25.63
CA SER A 17 16.52 43.54 24.49
C SER A 17 17.16 43.27 23.12
N ALA A 18 17.54 42.02 22.87
CA ALA A 18 17.53 41.46 21.52
C ALA A 18 16.97 40.02 21.46
N SER A 19 16.13 39.60 22.42
CA SER A 19 15.54 38.25 22.41
C SER A 19 14.08 38.19 21.96
N ALA A 20 13.48 39.31 21.51
CA ALA A 20 12.05 39.36 21.17
C ALA A 20 11.74 39.24 19.66
N MET A 21 12.70 38.84 18.81
CA MET A 21 12.51 38.72 17.35
C MET A 21 13.04 37.38 16.79
N LEU A 22 12.91 36.29 17.56
CA LEU A 22 13.30 34.93 17.13
C LEU A 22 12.13 33.93 17.20
N GLY A 23 10.90 34.39 17.43
CA GLY A 23 9.75 33.51 17.72
C GLY A 23 8.82 33.17 16.55
N LEU A 24 9.01 33.74 15.35
CA LEU A 24 7.98 33.72 14.30
C LEU A 24 8.45 33.17 12.94
N TRP A 25 9.38 32.21 12.94
CA TRP A 25 9.63 31.39 11.75
C TRP A 25 9.50 29.91 12.09
N GLN A 26 8.29 29.50 12.46
CA GLN A 26 7.92 28.08 12.41
C GLN A 26 7.40 27.83 10.99
N PRO A 27 8.14 27.14 10.11
CA PRO A 27 7.51 26.61 8.92
C PRO A 27 6.45 25.62 9.41
N LEU A 28 5.18 25.94 9.14
CA LEU A 28 4.07 24.99 9.26
C LEU A 28 4.27 23.92 8.18
N PHE A 29 5.21 23.01 8.40
CA PHE A 29 5.16 21.72 7.75
C PHE A 29 4.00 20.97 8.38
N ALA A 30 2.79 21.23 7.86
CA ALA A 30 1.69 20.32 8.07
C ALA A 30 2.17 18.96 7.58
N ALA A 31 2.39 18.04 8.51
CA ALA A 31 2.69 16.66 8.18
C ALA A 31 1.45 16.13 7.45
N THR A 32 1.49 16.09 6.12
CA THR A 32 0.52 15.35 5.33
C THR A 32 0.65 13.91 5.78
N ALA A 33 -0.28 13.44 6.61
CA ALA A 33 -0.35 12.05 6.98
C ALA A 33 -0.33 11.22 5.68
N PRO A 34 0.49 10.15 5.58
CA PRO A 34 0.57 9.38 4.36
C PRO A 34 -0.84 8.90 4.02
N ALA A 35 -1.33 9.27 2.82
CA ALA A 35 -2.59 8.76 2.33
C ALA A 35 -2.51 7.24 2.31
N ARG A 36 -3.41 6.57 3.04
CA ARG A 36 -3.45 5.11 3.11
C ARG A 36 -3.69 4.58 1.70
N GLN A 37 -2.64 4.10 1.04
CA GLN A 37 -2.76 3.43 -0.26
C GLN A 37 -3.61 2.18 -0.05
N THR A 38 -4.84 2.21 -0.53
CA THR A 38 -5.71 1.04 -0.55
C THR A 38 -5.14 0.04 -1.54
N LYS A 39 -4.89 -1.20 -1.07
CA LYS A 39 -4.46 -2.29 -1.95
C LYS A 39 -5.49 -2.48 -3.07
N PRO A 40 -5.06 -2.64 -4.33
CA PRO A 40 -5.97 -2.99 -5.41
C PRO A 40 -6.69 -4.30 -5.10
N ARG A 41 -7.97 -4.41 -5.44
CA ARG A 41 -8.75 -5.65 -5.29
C ARG A 41 -9.01 -6.25 -6.66
N ILE A 42 -8.72 -7.53 -6.83
CA ILE A 42 -8.86 -8.23 -8.10
C ILE A 42 -9.63 -9.54 -7.85
N GLU A 43 -10.67 -9.78 -8.63
CA GLU A 43 -11.43 -11.04 -8.60
C GLU A 43 -11.41 -11.65 -10.01
N VAL A 44 -10.96 -12.89 -10.13
CA VAL A 44 -10.82 -13.58 -11.43
C VAL A 44 -11.51 -14.92 -11.37
N CYS A 45 -12.38 -15.18 -12.36
CA CYS A 45 -12.99 -16.49 -12.55
C CYS A 45 -12.50 -17.10 -13.86
N PHE A 46 -11.84 -18.24 -13.77
CA PHE A 46 -11.45 -19.01 -14.95
C PHE A 46 -12.61 -19.90 -15.38
N VAL A 47 -13.06 -19.75 -16.63
CA VAL A 47 -14.07 -20.63 -17.22
C VAL A 47 -13.35 -21.58 -18.17
N LEU A 48 -13.29 -22.86 -17.80
CA LEU A 48 -12.48 -23.87 -18.46
C LEU A 48 -13.35 -24.90 -19.17
N ASP A 49 -13.10 -25.08 -20.47
CA ASP A 49 -13.58 -26.22 -21.23
C ASP A 49 -12.88 -27.49 -20.74
N THR A 50 -13.67 -28.48 -20.30
CA THR A 50 -13.14 -29.76 -19.85
C THR A 50 -13.67 -30.93 -20.68
N THR A 51 -14.24 -30.67 -21.86
CA THR A 51 -14.70 -31.71 -22.81
C THR A 51 -13.57 -32.67 -23.21
N GLY A 52 -13.93 -33.83 -23.80
CA GLY A 52 -12.97 -34.90 -24.07
C GLY A 52 -11.79 -34.50 -24.97
N SER A 53 -11.99 -33.56 -25.91
CA SER A 53 -10.92 -33.05 -26.79
C SER A 53 -9.83 -32.30 -26.03
N MET A 54 -10.16 -31.71 -24.88
CA MET A 54 -9.23 -30.96 -24.03
C MET A 54 -8.39 -31.85 -23.12
N GLY A 55 -8.64 -33.17 -23.07
CA GLY A 55 -8.00 -34.09 -22.11
C GLY A 55 -6.47 -34.01 -22.06
N GLY A 56 -5.81 -33.90 -23.22
CA GLY A 56 -4.35 -33.75 -23.29
C GLY A 56 -3.81 -32.35 -22.92
N LEU A 57 -4.70 -31.37 -22.75
CA LEU A 57 -4.37 -29.97 -22.48
C LEU A 57 -4.72 -29.55 -21.05
N ILE A 58 -5.47 -30.35 -20.30
CA ILE A 58 -5.89 -30.01 -18.92
C ILE A 58 -4.70 -29.72 -18.01
N GLU A 59 -3.64 -30.52 -18.09
CA GLU A 59 -2.44 -30.30 -17.26
C GLU A 59 -1.74 -28.98 -17.62
N GLY A 60 -1.63 -28.65 -18.92
CA GLY A 60 -1.11 -27.37 -19.36
C GLY A 60 -2.00 -26.19 -18.94
N ALA A 61 -3.32 -26.37 -18.98
CA ALA A 61 -4.28 -25.37 -18.52
C ALA A 61 -4.12 -25.07 -17.02
N LYS A 62 -3.98 -26.11 -16.18
CA LYS A 62 -3.71 -25.95 -14.74
C LYS A 62 -2.43 -25.16 -14.49
N GLN A 63 -1.33 -25.55 -15.15
CA GLN A 63 -0.05 -24.84 -15.04
C GLN A 63 -0.16 -23.38 -15.48
N LYS A 64 -0.92 -23.10 -16.54
CA LYS A 64 -1.10 -21.73 -17.03
C LYS A 64 -1.94 -20.88 -16.08
N ILE A 65 -3.04 -21.43 -15.55
CA ILE A 65 -3.86 -20.76 -14.53
C ILE A 65 -3.00 -20.42 -13.31
N TRP A 66 -2.20 -21.38 -12.83
CA TRP A 66 -1.25 -21.17 -11.73
C TRP A 66 -0.23 -20.07 -12.01
N SER A 67 0.37 -20.09 -13.21
CA SER A 67 1.32 -19.05 -13.63
C SER A 67 0.68 -17.66 -13.66
N ILE A 68 -0.55 -17.54 -14.18
CA ILE A 68 -1.28 -16.28 -14.26
C ILE A 68 -1.62 -15.77 -12.86
N ALA A 69 -2.08 -16.64 -11.96
CA ALA A 69 -2.35 -16.29 -10.56
C ALA A 69 -1.10 -15.72 -9.86
N ASN A 70 0.04 -16.40 -9.99
CA ASN A 70 1.30 -15.94 -9.41
C ASN A 70 1.77 -14.60 -9.99
N GLU A 71 1.59 -14.39 -11.29
CA GLU A 71 1.92 -13.11 -11.94
C GLU A 71 1.07 -11.96 -11.35
N MET A 72 -0.23 -12.18 -11.15
CA MET A 72 -1.11 -11.19 -10.52
C MET A 72 -0.71 -10.87 -9.07
N ILE A 73 -0.35 -11.87 -8.27
CA ILE A 73 0.08 -11.67 -6.87
C ILE A 73 1.39 -10.86 -6.80
N SER A 74 2.27 -11.03 -7.79
CA SER A 74 3.57 -10.36 -7.85
C SER A 74 3.52 -8.87 -8.23
N ALA A 75 2.35 -8.39 -8.70
CA ALA A 75 2.15 -6.99 -9.06
C ALA A 75 2.33 -6.05 -7.86
N GLN A 76 2.80 -4.82 -8.12
CA GLN A 76 3.00 -3.79 -7.09
C GLN A 76 2.11 -2.57 -7.35
N PRO A 77 1.34 -2.08 -6.37
CA PRO A 77 1.15 -2.64 -5.02
C PRO A 77 0.47 -4.02 -5.04
N THR A 78 0.86 -4.92 -4.12
CA THR A 78 0.32 -6.28 -4.03
C THR A 78 -1.20 -6.26 -3.89
N PRO A 79 -1.95 -6.86 -4.84
CA PRO A 79 -3.39 -6.83 -4.81
C PRO A 79 -3.96 -7.83 -3.79
N GLU A 80 -5.18 -7.56 -3.32
CA GLU A 80 -6.06 -8.55 -2.71
C GLU A 80 -6.70 -9.36 -3.84
N LEU A 81 -6.23 -10.58 -4.08
CA LEU A 81 -6.67 -11.44 -5.17
C LEU A 81 -7.66 -12.50 -4.68
N LYS A 82 -8.77 -12.68 -5.39
CA LYS A 82 -9.65 -13.85 -5.26
C LYS A 82 -9.79 -14.57 -6.57
N LEU A 83 -9.73 -15.90 -6.52
CA LEU A 83 -9.81 -16.77 -7.67
C LEU A 83 -11.02 -17.70 -7.58
N GLY A 84 -11.67 -17.91 -8.71
CA GLY A 84 -12.74 -18.89 -8.90
C GLY A 84 -12.50 -19.69 -10.16
N LEU A 85 -13.14 -20.85 -10.24
CA LEU A 85 -13.00 -21.75 -11.39
C LEU A 85 -14.38 -22.31 -11.75
N ILE A 86 -14.71 -22.31 -13.03
CA ILE A 86 -15.90 -22.95 -13.57
C ILE A 86 -15.45 -23.91 -14.66
N GLY A 87 -15.54 -25.20 -14.40
CA GLY A 87 -15.41 -26.22 -15.43
C GLY A 87 -16.74 -26.43 -16.12
N TYR A 88 -16.76 -26.48 -17.45
CA TYR A 88 -17.95 -26.88 -18.20
C TYR A 88 -17.66 -28.05 -19.14
N ARG A 89 -18.72 -28.78 -19.50
CA ARG A 89 -18.72 -29.83 -20.51
C ARG A 89 -20.01 -29.82 -21.33
N ASP A 90 -20.08 -30.72 -22.29
CA ASP A 90 -21.27 -30.92 -23.11
C ASP A 90 -22.43 -31.57 -22.33
N ARG A 91 -23.64 -31.40 -22.86
CA ARG A 91 -24.82 -32.05 -22.29
C ARG A 91 -24.74 -33.55 -22.52
N GLY A 92 -24.93 -34.33 -21.45
CA GLY A 92 -24.83 -35.79 -21.48
C GLY A 92 -23.48 -36.33 -20.98
N ASP A 93 -22.51 -35.45 -20.71
CA ASP A 93 -21.28 -35.80 -19.99
C ASP A 93 -21.54 -35.97 -18.48
N GLU A 94 -20.51 -36.43 -17.76
CA GLU A 94 -20.52 -36.64 -16.29
C GLU A 94 -21.06 -35.43 -15.51
N TYR A 95 -20.75 -34.21 -15.98
CA TYR A 95 -21.31 -32.97 -15.46
C TYR A 95 -21.42 -31.95 -16.59
N VAL A 96 -22.33 -30.98 -16.45
CA VAL A 96 -22.44 -29.85 -17.40
C VAL A 96 -21.67 -28.64 -16.89
N VAL A 97 -21.79 -28.35 -15.59
CA VAL A 97 -21.08 -27.25 -14.93
C VAL A 97 -20.58 -27.71 -13.58
N LYS A 98 -19.33 -27.39 -13.26
CA LYS A 98 -18.73 -27.55 -11.94
C LYS A 98 -18.12 -26.22 -11.51
N SER A 99 -18.69 -25.61 -10.48
CA SER A 99 -18.29 -24.30 -9.99
C SER A 99 -17.48 -24.40 -8.70
N PHE A 100 -16.41 -23.63 -8.63
CA PHE A 100 -15.60 -23.33 -7.46
C PHE A 100 -15.70 -21.83 -7.22
N SER A 101 -16.25 -21.46 -6.06
CA SER A 101 -16.50 -20.07 -5.67
C SER A 101 -15.20 -19.27 -5.59
N LEU A 102 -15.33 -17.95 -5.68
CA LEU A 102 -14.22 -17.04 -5.42
C LEU A 102 -13.68 -17.25 -4.01
N THR A 103 -12.37 -17.50 -3.91
CA THR A 103 -11.63 -17.68 -2.67
C THR A 103 -10.31 -16.92 -2.73
N ASP A 104 -9.84 -16.42 -1.59
CA ASP A 104 -8.49 -15.87 -1.40
C ASP A 104 -7.46 -16.95 -1.01
N ASP A 105 -7.91 -18.19 -0.81
CA ASP A 105 -7.08 -19.38 -0.65
C ASP A 105 -6.66 -19.89 -2.04
N ILE A 106 -5.39 -19.66 -2.40
CA ILE A 106 -4.86 -19.92 -3.74
C ILE A 106 -4.08 -21.25 -3.80
N ASP A 107 -3.80 -21.90 -2.66
CA ASP A 107 -3.11 -23.20 -2.60
C ASP A 107 -4.03 -24.41 -2.92
#